data_AF-A0A3M1ITN8-F1
#
_entry.id   AF-A0A3M1ITN8-F1
#
_cell.length_a   1.000
_cell.length_b   1.000
_cell.length_c   1.000
_cell.angle_alpha   90.00
_cell.angle_beta   90.00
_cell.angle_gamma   90.00
#
_symmetry.space_group_name_H-M   'P 1'
#
loop_
_entity.id
_entity.type
_entity.pdbx_description
1 polymer ?
#
loop_
_entity_poly.entity_id
_entity_poly.type
_entity_poly.pdbx_seq_one_letter_code
_entity_poly.pdbx_strand_id
1 'polypeptide(L)'
;MFRALRGPLAIAALALLLIGVTYHLMAVSIDRNLKRDAENLGLDWAQYFARHMPDLEALVAGRKPSQEVRDFLRQASAVGQVFCVKVFDAHGFLRYDSSDPDMKRPLRPSLASHNQQAASVVTSGRPFAVAREGKAPEKPPFYAEAYLPIMRNGETVA
;
A
#
# COMPACT_ATOMS: atom_id res chain seq x y z
N MET A 1 -50.40 -36.57 11.56
CA MET A 1 -49.20 -36.84 10.73
C MET A 1 -48.29 -35.62 10.52
N PHE A 2 -48.79 -34.37 10.54
CA PHE A 2 -47.99 -33.13 10.31
C PHE A 2 -47.04 -32.68 11.45
N ARG A 3 -47.06 -33.29 12.64
CA ARG A 3 -46.20 -32.89 13.77
C ARG A 3 -44.80 -33.52 13.72
N ALA A 4 -44.64 -34.70 13.10
CA ALA A 4 -43.38 -35.45 13.10
C ALA A 4 -42.31 -34.91 12.14
N LEU A 5 -42.71 -34.24 11.04
CA LEU A 5 -41.75 -33.64 10.09
C LEU A 5 -41.23 -32.26 10.49
N ARG A 6 -41.87 -31.58 11.45
CA ARG A 6 -41.50 -30.20 11.85
C ARG A 6 -40.18 -30.13 12.62
N GLY A 7 -39.87 -31.14 13.42
CA GLY A 7 -38.60 -31.25 14.16
C GLY A 7 -37.37 -31.34 13.24
N PRO A 8 -37.27 -32.32 12.34
CA PRO A 8 -36.12 -32.46 11.45
C PRO A 8 -35.98 -31.30 10.47
N LEU A 9 -37.09 -30.72 9.97
CA LEU A 9 -37.05 -29.53 9.12
C LEU A 9 -36.51 -28.30 9.87
N ALA A 10 -36.90 -28.10 11.13
CA ALA A 10 -36.37 -27.01 11.95
C ALA A 10 -34.87 -27.17 12.22
N ILE A 11 -34.41 -28.41 12.47
CA ILE A 11 -32.98 -28.70 12.67
C ILE A 11 -32.20 -28.47 11.38
N ALA A 12 -32.71 -28.91 10.22
CA ALA A 12 -32.07 -28.69 8.93
C ALA A 12 -32.00 -27.19 8.58
N ALA A 13 -33.07 -26.44 8.82
CA ALA A 13 -33.09 -25.00 8.62
C ALA A 13 -32.09 -24.27 9.54
N LEU A 14 -32.00 -24.68 10.80
CA LEU A 14 -31.02 -24.14 11.75
C LEU A 14 -29.58 -24.46 11.31
N ALA A 15 -29.33 -25.69 10.86
CA ALA A 15 -28.01 -26.09 10.36
C ALA A 15 -27.60 -25.27 9.13
N LEU A 16 -28.49 -25.09 8.16
CA LEU A 16 -28.23 -24.25 6.98
C LEU A 16 -27.98 -22.79 7.36
N LEU A 17 -28.73 -22.26 8.32
CA LEU A 17 -28.52 -20.90 8.83
C LEU A 17 -27.15 -20.76 9.51
N LEU A 18 -26.74 -21.73 10.33
CA LEU A 18 -25.42 -21.72 10.98
C LEU A 18 -24.28 -21.81 9.95
N ILE A 19 -24.42 -22.65 8.92
CA ILE A 19 -23.45 -22.74 7.82
C ILE A 19 -23.36 -21.40 7.09
N GLY A 20 -24.50 -20.79 6.75
CA GLY A 20 -24.55 -19.49 6.08
C GLY A 20 -23.88 -18.37 6.89
N VAL A 21 -24.17 -18.30 8.18
CA VAL A 21 -23.55 -17.32 9.10
C VAL A 21 -22.04 -17.56 9.21
N THR A 22 -21.62 -18.81 9.36
CA THR A 22 -20.19 -19.16 9.48
C THR A 22 -19.42 -18.79 8.21
N TYR A 23 -19.96 -19.13 7.04
CA TYR A 23 -19.37 -18.77 5.75
C TYR A 23 -19.25 -17.25 5.59
N HIS A 24 -20.30 -16.51 5.94
CA HIS A 24 -20.28 -15.05 5.88
C HIS A 24 -19.23 -14.44 6.81
N LEU A 25 -19.15 -14.91 8.06
CA LEU A 25 -18.14 -14.45 9.01
C LEU A 25 -16.71 -14.75 8.52
N MET A 26 -16.49 -15.93 7.95
CA MET A 26 -15.22 -16.32 7.37
C MET A 26 -14.83 -15.44 6.18
N ALA A 27 -15.74 -15.19 5.24
CA ALA A 27 -15.49 -14.33 4.08
C ALA A 27 -15.10 -12.90 4.50
N VAL A 28 -15.84 -12.32 5.44
CA VAL A 28 -15.55 -10.98 5.96
C VAL A 28 -14.24 -10.95 6.76
N SER A 29 -13.90 -12.04 7.46
CA SER A 29 -12.62 -12.12 8.18
C SER A 29 -11.44 -12.23 7.21
N ILE A 30 -11.57 -13.01 6.14
CA ILE A 30 -10.53 -13.16 5.11
C ILE A 30 -10.27 -11.82 4.44
N ASP A 31 -11.31 -11.10 4.00
CA ASP A 31 -11.15 -9.79 3.34
C ASP A 31 -10.44 -8.77 4.25
N ARG A 32 -10.84 -8.72 5.53
CA ARG A 32 -10.21 -7.81 6.50
C ARG A 32 -8.76 -8.16 6.80
N ASN A 33 -8.46 -9.44 6.98
CA ASN A 33 -7.09 -9.89 7.23
C ASN A 33 -6.20 -9.64 6.02
N LEU A 34 -6.67 -9.96 4.81
CA LEU A 34 -5.92 -9.73 3.58
C LEU A 34 -5.58 -8.24 3.37
N LYS A 35 -6.53 -7.34 3.62
CA LYS A 35 -6.29 -5.89 3.56
C LYS A 35 -5.23 -5.45 4.57
N ARG A 36 -5.34 -5.93 5.80
CA ARG A 36 -4.39 -5.59 6.87
C ARG A 36 -2.99 -6.13 6.58
N ASP A 37 -2.89 -7.34 6.06
CA ASP A 37 -1.62 -7.95 5.68
C ASP A 37 -0.97 -7.17 4.53
N ALA A 38 -1.75 -6.75 3.53
CA ALA A 38 -1.26 -5.89 2.45
C ALA A 38 -0.75 -4.53 2.97
N GLU A 39 -1.48 -3.91 3.90
CA GLU A 39 -1.08 -2.64 4.53
C GLU A 39 0.22 -2.78 5.33
N ASN A 40 0.33 -3.84 6.15
CA ASN A 40 1.55 -4.14 6.92
C ASN A 40 2.74 -4.40 5.99
N LEU A 41 2.55 -5.21 4.95
CA LEU A 41 3.58 -5.48 3.95
C LEU A 41 4.05 -4.20 3.24
N GLY A 42 3.11 -3.30 2.91
CA GLY A 42 3.43 -1.99 2.34
C GLY A 42 4.30 -1.15 3.29
N LEU A 43 3.97 -1.12 4.58
CA LEU A 43 4.77 -0.41 5.58
C LEU A 43 6.16 -1.03 5.74
N ASP A 44 6.27 -2.35 5.75
CA ASP A 44 7.56 -3.05 5.86
C ASP A 44 8.48 -2.70 4.68
N TRP A 45 7.94 -2.68 3.46
CA TRP A 45 8.68 -2.24 2.26
C TRP A 45 9.07 -0.77 2.33
N ALA A 46 8.17 0.11 2.76
CA ALA A 46 8.47 1.53 2.89
C ALA A 46 9.60 1.76 3.90
N GLN A 47 9.58 1.06 5.04
CA GLN A 47 10.64 1.11 6.05
C GLN A 47 11.95 0.50 5.56
N TYR A 48 11.90 -0.57 4.76
CA TYR A 48 13.07 -1.14 4.12
C TYR A 48 13.73 -0.13 3.18
N PHE A 49 12.94 0.54 2.34
CA PHE A 49 13.43 1.57 1.42
C PHE A 49 14.01 2.78 2.14
N ALA A 50 13.34 3.30 3.16
CA ALA A 50 13.87 4.43 3.92
C ALA A 50 15.20 4.14 4.62
N ARG A 51 15.48 2.86 4.95
CA ARG A 51 16.74 2.44 5.60
C ARG A 51 17.85 2.04 4.63
N HIS A 52 17.51 1.52 3.46
CA HIS A 52 18.47 0.86 2.58
C HIS A 52 18.60 1.48 1.19
N MET A 53 17.73 2.43 0.82
CA MET A 53 17.83 3.08 -0.49
C MET A 53 19.09 3.95 -0.55
N PRO A 54 20.00 3.69 -1.50
CA PRO A 54 21.17 4.54 -1.73
C PRO A 54 20.73 5.95 -2.14
N ASP A 55 21.53 6.97 -1.81
CA ASP A 55 21.35 8.34 -2.28
C ASP A 55 19.92 8.92 -2.12
N LEU A 56 19.18 8.47 -1.10
CA LEU A 56 17.81 8.91 -0.88
C LEU A 56 17.71 10.44 -0.74
N GLU A 57 18.66 11.07 -0.05
CA GLU A 57 18.74 12.52 0.08
C GLU A 57 18.98 13.22 -1.27
N ALA A 58 19.69 12.58 -2.20
CA ALA A 58 19.87 13.12 -3.54
C ALA A 58 18.56 13.09 -4.32
N LEU A 59 17.77 12.01 -4.20
CA LEU A 59 16.44 11.91 -4.80
C LEU A 59 15.48 12.93 -4.22
N VAL A 60 15.46 13.12 -2.90
CA VAL A 60 14.65 14.13 -2.23
C VAL A 60 15.02 15.54 -2.71
N ALA A 61 16.30 15.81 -2.96
CA ALA A 61 16.76 17.06 -3.56
C ALA A 61 16.41 17.20 -5.07
N GLY A 62 15.72 16.23 -5.67
CA GLY A 62 15.34 16.22 -7.08
C GLY A 62 16.48 15.93 -8.04
N ARG A 63 17.60 15.36 -7.56
CA ARG A 63 18.69 14.90 -8.43
C ARG A 63 18.29 13.62 -9.13
N LYS A 64 18.86 13.38 -10.31
CA LYS A 64 18.66 12.15 -11.06
C LYS A 64 19.13 10.94 -10.23
N PRO A 65 18.44 9.79 -10.30
CA PRO A 65 18.86 8.59 -9.59
C PRO A 65 20.27 8.17 -10.04
N SER A 66 21.09 7.70 -9.10
CA SER A 66 22.35 7.03 -9.41
C SER A 66 22.09 5.66 -10.04
N GLN A 67 23.15 5.01 -10.54
CA GLN A 67 23.03 3.66 -11.06
C GLN A 67 22.67 2.66 -9.95
N GLU A 68 23.22 2.87 -8.76
CA GLU A 68 22.95 2.06 -7.56
C GLU A 68 21.47 2.12 -7.15
N VAL A 69 20.85 3.31 -7.16
CA VAL A 69 19.40 3.47 -6.95
C VAL A 69 18.60 2.66 -7.97
N ARG A 70 18.97 2.76 -9.26
CA ARG A 70 18.26 2.03 -10.32
C ARG A 70 18.37 0.51 -10.14
N ASP A 71 19.55 0.02 -9.79
CA ASP A 71 19.80 -1.40 -9.57
C ASP A 71 19.07 -1.92 -8.33
N PHE A 72 19.09 -1.15 -7.23
CA PHE A 72 18.35 -1.45 -6.01
C PHE A 72 16.84 -1.55 -6.26
N LEU A 73 16.25 -0.58 -6.96
CA LEU A 73 14.82 -0.59 -7.29
C LEU A 73 14.45 -1.74 -8.24
N ARG A 74 15.30 -2.03 -9.23
CA ARG A 74 15.12 -3.17 -10.14
C ARG A 74 15.10 -4.49 -9.38
N GLN A 75 16.01 -4.66 -8.42
CA GLN A 75 16.06 -5.86 -7.58
C GLN A 75 14.83 -5.96 -6.67
N ALA A 76 14.40 -4.85 -6.07
CA ALA A 76 13.18 -4.81 -5.26
C ALA A 76 11.92 -5.15 -6.08
N SER A 77 11.83 -4.69 -7.33
CA SER A 77 10.74 -5.09 -8.24
C SER A 77 10.77 -6.57 -8.60
N ALA A 78 11.95 -7.15 -8.79
CA ALA A 78 12.09 -8.56 -9.18
C ALA A 78 11.80 -9.54 -8.03
N VAL A 79 12.22 -9.21 -6.80
CA VAL A 79 12.13 -10.11 -5.63
C VAL A 79 10.87 -9.83 -4.79
N GLY A 80 10.49 -8.56 -4.66
CA GLY A 80 9.60 -8.09 -3.61
C GLY A 80 8.17 -7.76 -4.01
N GLN A 81 7.80 -7.96 -5.28
CA GLN A 81 6.51 -7.53 -5.84
C GLN A 81 6.24 -6.00 -5.71
N VAL A 82 7.30 -5.20 -5.56
CA VAL A 82 7.20 -3.74 -5.58
C VAL A 82 7.11 -3.26 -7.03
N PHE A 83 5.95 -2.75 -7.43
CA PHE A 83 5.74 -2.29 -8.80
C PHE A 83 5.97 -0.78 -8.98
N CYS A 84 5.95 0.01 -7.90
CA CYS A 84 6.11 1.45 -7.96
C CYS A 84 6.73 2.01 -6.67
N VAL A 85 7.70 2.91 -6.82
CA VAL A 85 8.29 3.70 -5.74
C VAL A 85 8.25 5.17 -6.15
N LYS A 86 7.80 6.02 -5.25
CA LYS A 86 7.78 7.48 -5.42
C LYS A 86 8.44 8.16 -4.24
N VAL A 87 9.22 9.19 -4.51
CA VAL A 87 9.84 10.04 -3.48
C VAL A 87 9.27 11.43 -3.60
N PHE A 88 8.85 11.98 -2.46
CA PHE A 88 8.36 13.35 -2.34
C PHE A 88 9.35 14.14 -1.46
N ASP A 89 9.31 15.46 -1.55
CA ASP A 89 10.03 16.31 -0.59
C ASP A 89 9.15 16.67 0.62
N ALA A 90 9.73 17.38 1.59
CA ALA A 90 9.04 17.89 2.78
C ALA A 90 7.83 18.82 2.50
N HIS A 91 7.65 19.30 1.26
CA HIS A 91 6.49 20.08 0.85
C HIS A 91 5.46 19.24 0.08
N GLY A 92 5.73 17.94 -0.07
CA GLY A 92 4.90 16.97 -0.79
C GLY A 92 5.04 17.06 -2.30
N PHE A 93 6.04 17.74 -2.87
CA PHE A 93 6.27 17.73 -4.31
C PHE A 93 6.91 16.42 -4.75
N LEU A 94 6.45 15.85 -5.86
CA LEU A 94 7.05 14.65 -6.43
C LEU A 94 8.47 14.96 -6.90
N ARG A 95 9.44 14.18 -6.44
CA ARG A 95 10.85 14.29 -6.81
C ARG A 95 11.35 13.12 -7.63
N TYR A 96 10.76 11.94 -7.44
CA TYR A 96 11.10 10.75 -8.19
C TYR A 96 9.90 9.81 -8.36
N ASP A 97 9.80 9.14 -9.51
CA ASP A 97 8.81 8.10 -9.81
C ASP A 97 9.49 6.96 -10.58
N SER A 98 9.50 5.76 -10.01
CA SER A 98 10.15 4.60 -10.61
C SER A 98 9.51 4.15 -11.93
N SER A 99 8.28 4.58 -12.25
CA SER A 99 7.64 4.35 -13.56
C SER A 99 8.23 5.22 -14.68
N ASP A 100 9.02 6.23 -14.33
CA ASP A 100 9.77 7.08 -15.26
C ASP A 100 11.19 7.29 -14.70
N PRO A 101 12.05 6.24 -14.77
CA PRO A 101 13.36 6.25 -14.13
C PRO A 101 14.33 7.28 -14.73
N ASP A 102 14.07 7.72 -15.96
CA ASP A 102 14.85 8.75 -16.66
C ASP A 102 14.34 10.18 -16.37
N MET A 103 13.25 10.32 -15.59
CA MET A 103 12.60 11.59 -15.26
C MET A 103 12.27 12.43 -16.50
N LYS A 104 11.75 11.78 -17.55
CA LYS A 104 11.42 12.43 -18.83
C LYS A 104 10.15 13.26 -18.75
N ARG A 105 9.21 12.88 -17.87
CA ARG A 105 7.98 13.63 -17.62
C ARG A 105 8.26 14.78 -16.65
N PRO A 106 7.67 15.96 -16.86
CA PRO A 106 7.74 17.03 -15.87
C PRO A 106 7.15 16.53 -14.54
N LEU A 107 7.87 16.77 -13.45
CA LEU A 107 7.44 16.40 -12.11
C LEU A 107 6.07 17.06 -11.80
N ARG A 108 5.11 16.23 -11.39
CA ARG A 108 3.68 16.52 -11.24
C ARG A 108 3.34 17.24 -9.91
N PRO A 109 2.11 17.77 -9.74
CA PRO A 109 1.76 18.59 -8.58
C PRO A 109 1.78 17.83 -7.24
N SER A 110 1.82 18.58 -6.14
CA SER A 110 2.06 18.08 -4.79
C SER A 110 1.07 16.99 -4.35
N LEU A 111 1.46 16.18 -3.36
CA LEU A 111 0.58 15.21 -2.66
C LEU A 111 -0.77 15.82 -2.31
N ALA A 112 -0.79 17.06 -1.82
CA ALA A 112 -2.02 17.73 -1.42
C ALA A 112 -3.05 17.89 -2.56
N SER A 113 -2.61 17.97 -3.82
CA SER A 113 -3.51 18.14 -4.96
C SER A 113 -4.14 16.83 -5.46
N HIS A 114 -3.59 15.67 -5.08
CA HIS A 114 -4.00 14.38 -5.66
C HIS A 114 -4.24 13.27 -4.63
N ASN A 115 -3.69 13.39 -3.42
CA ASN A 115 -3.86 12.44 -2.33
C ASN A 115 -3.70 13.14 -0.96
N GLN A 116 -4.83 13.61 -0.41
CA GLN A 116 -4.84 14.28 0.90
C GLN A 116 -4.36 13.39 2.05
N GLN A 117 -4.60 12.07 2.00
CA GLN A 117 -4.15 11.15 3.04
C GLN A 117 -2.61 11.04 3.04
N ALA A 118 -2.01 10.93 1.86
CA ALA A 118 -0.55 10.96 1.73
C ALA A 118 0.05 12.32 2.16
N ALA A 119 -0.60 13.43 1.82
CA ALA A 119 -0.16 14.75 2.28
C ALA A 119 -0.18 14.89 3.81
N SER A 120 -1.12 14.21 4.48
CA SER A 120 -1.17 14.21 5.95
C SER A 120 0.01 13.48 6.61
N VAL A 121 0.69 12.58 5.89
CA VAL A 121 1.89 11.90 6.41
C VAL A 121 3.03 12.90 6.59
N VAL A 122 3.18 13.83 5.65
CA VAL A 122 4.21 14.87 5.70
C VAL A 122 4.01 15.77 6.92
N THR A 123 2.77 16.18 7.19
CA THR A 123 2.44 17.10 8.29
C THR A 123 2.34 16.41 9.65
N SER A 124 1.85 15.18 9.70
CA SER A 124 1.67 14.43 10.96
C SER A 124 2.92 13.67 11.40
N GLY A 125 3.84 13.38 10.48
CA GLY A 125 4.98 12.50 10.74
C GLY A 125 4.56 11.05 11.05
N ARG A 126 3.32 10.66 10.75
CA ARG A 126 2.80 9.31 11.01
C ARG A 126 2.69 8.52 9.71
N PRO A 127 3.24 7.29 9.65
CA PRO A 127 3.07 6.41 8.50
C PRO A 127 1.60 6.13 8.20
N PHE A 128 1.28 5.94 6.92
CA PHE A 128 -0.05 5.55 6.47
C PHE A 128 0.08 4.50 5.37
N ALA A 129 -0.67 3.41 5.49
CA ALA A 129 -0.79 2.42 4.43
C ALA A 129 -2.25 2.08 4.19
N VAL A 130 -2.55 1.70 2.95
CA VAL A 130 -3.91 1.39 2.57
C VAL A 130 -3.95 0.42 1.40
N ALA A 131 -4.79 -0.62 1.53
CA ALA A 131 -5.08 -1.53 0.43
C ALA A 131 -5.92 -0.84 -0.66
N ARG A 132 -5.67 -1.22 -1.91
CA ARG A 132 -6.26 -0.65 -3.12
C ARG A 132 -6.47 -1.73 -4.16
N GLU A 133 -7.50 -1.51 -4.97
CA GLU A 133 -7.68 -2.21 -6.24
C GLU A 133 -7.05 -1.40 -7.37
N GLY A 134 -6.51 -2.11 -8.36
CA GLY A 134 -5.82 -1.51 -9.50
C GLY A 134 -6.30 -2.08 -10.82
N LYS A 135 -5.80 -1.49 -11.91
CA LYS A 135 -6.12 -1.91 -13.27
C LYS A 135 -4.83 -2.21 -14.01
N ALA A 136 -4.69 -3.45 -14.47
CA ALA A 136 -3.57 -3.88 -15.29
C ALA A 136 -3.53 -3.13 -16.64
N PRO A 137 -2.35 -2.89 -17.22
CA PRO A 137 -1.03 -3.30 -16.74
C PRO A 137 -0.37 -2.32 -15.76
N GLU A 138 -0.93 -1.11 -15.58
CA GLU A 138 -0.28 -0.03 -14.81
C GLU A 138 -0.22 -0.30 -13.30
N LYS A 139 -1.25 -0.97 -12.76
CA LYS A 139 -1.33 -1.32 -11.34
C LYS A 139 -1.80 -2.76 -11.18
N PRO A 140 -1.23 -3.54 -10.24
CA PRO A 140 -1.74 -4.86 -9.92
C PRO A 140 -3.23 -4.81 -9.54
N PRO A 141 -4.02 -5.87 -9.81
CA PRO A 141 -5.43 -5.91 -9.45
C PRO A 141 -5.70 -5.62 -7.97
N PHE A 142 -4.78 -6.04 -7.10
CA PHE A 142 -4.81 -5.78 -5.67
C PHE A 142 -3.40 -5.42 -5.19
N TYR A 143 -3.27 -4.33 -4.44
CA TYR A 143 -1.99 -3.84 -3.93
C TYR A 143 -2.20 -2.97 -2.68
N ALA A 144 -1.11 -2.67 -1.97
CA ALA A 144 -1.12 -1.62 -0.96
C ALA A 144 -0.28 -0.43 -1.42
N GLU A 145 -0.73 0.77 -1.06
CA GLU A 145 0.10 1.98 -1.09
C GLU A 145 0.48 2.32 0.33
N ALA A 146 1.79 2.48 0.58
CA ALA A 146 2.31 2.90 1.88
C ALA A 146 3.13 4.18 1.73
N TYR A 147 2.90 5.08 2.68
CA TYR A 147 3.50 6.39 2.78
C TYR A 147 4.22 6.45 4.12
N LEU A 148 5.54 6.59 4.07
CA LEU A 148 6.40 6.65 5.25
C LEU A 148 7.10 8.02 5.26
N PRO A 149 6.96 8.80 6.34
CA PRO A 149 7.71 10.03 6.48
C PRO A 149 9.17 9.70 6.79
N ILE A 150 10.09 10.37 6.11
CA ILE A 150 11.51 10.32 6.40
C ILE A 150 11.80 11.46 7.38
N MET A 151 12.17 11.09 8.60
CA MET A 151 12.39 12.04 9.70
C MET A 151 13.87 12.32 9.91
N ARG A 152 14.25 13.58 10.09
CA ARG A 152 15.60 13.99 10.50
C ARG A 152 15.50 15.05 11.59
N ASN A 153 16.17 14.83 12.71
CA ASN A 153 16.13 15.73 13.87
C ASN A 153 14.71 16.10 14.35
N GLY A 154 13.74 15.20 14.16
CA GLY A 154 12.33 15.43 14.54
C GLY A 154 11.48 16.13 13.47
N GLU A 155 12.06 16.49 12.33
CA GLU A 155 11.35 17.13 11.21
C GLU A 155 11.19 16.16 10.03
N THR A 156 10.05 16.24 9.33
CA THR A 156 9.85 15.50 8.09
C THR A 156 10.67 16.14 6.97
N VAL A 157 11.57 15.37 6.36
CA VAL A 157 12.38 15.83 5.22
C VAL A 157 11.89 15.30 3.88
N ALA A 158 11.06 14.23 3.88
CA ALA A 158 10.44 13.62 2.72
C ALA A 158 9.27 12.71 3.12
#